data_AF-A0A2G9RXW0-F1
#
_entry.id   AF-A0A2G9RXW0-F1
#
_cell.length_a   1.000
_cell.length_b   1.000
_cell.length_c   1.000
_cell.angle_alpha   90.00
_cell.angle_beta   90.00
_cell.angle_gamma   90.00
#
_symmetry.space_group_name_H-M   'P 1'
#
loop_
_entity.id
_entity.type
_entity.pdbx_description
1 polymer ?
#
loop_
_entity_poly.entity_id
_entity_poly.type
_entity_poly.pdbx_seq_one_letter_code
_entity_poly.pdbx_strand_id
1 'polypeptide(L)'
;QDIPDEERLDNILQGNYTNCPDTDAQNAYWYQSVKWKRNEENRTVTIHFVKKHDMLQNPQESLIMVEGGTFKEFCKLSREFNSIIPVTCNQANLELDLSAPFLVQGNRWHYGCRNCSSLKSIETLSSLTHEGSWNATEIAKALGIEPLTYVFLMNLTLEDETGSLNAYLWRHAEQFFQISPSEIFMVNILQEQLNDIMTTLCPPGKSIGEYPWMDCCITSYHSCDGREEQNLYEIFDTLIS
;
A
#
# COMPACT_ATOMS: atom_id res chain seq x y z
N GLN A 1 -7.69 -7.96 4.73
CA GLN A 1 -6.62 -8.52 3.89
C GLN A 1 -5.32 -7.99 4.46
N ASP A 2 -4.32 -8.85 4.62
CA ASP A 2 -3.03 -8.44 5.19
C ASP A 2 -2.13 -7.79 4.12
N ILE A 3 -1.27 -6.88 4.56
CA ILE A 3 -0.24 -6.27 3.73
C ILE A 3 0.89 -7.30 3.58
N PRO A 4 1.37 -7.60 2.35
CA PRO A 4 2.50 -8.50 2.17
C PRO A 4 3.77 -7.93 2.83
N ASP A 5 4.54 -8.78 3.51
CA ASP A 5 5.85 -8.41 4.07
C ASP A 5 6.92 -8.16 2.97
N GLU A 6 8.09 -7.64 3.37
CA GLU A 6 9.17 -7.30 2.44
C GLU A 6 9.62 -8.50 1.60
N GLU A 7 9.82 -9.67 2.21
CA GLU A 7 10.28 -10.87 1.50
C GLU A 7 9.25 -11.36 0.48
N ARG A 8 7.98 -11.36 0.87
CA ARG A 8 6.87 -11.71 -0.02
C ARG A 8 6.72 -10.68 -1.14
N LEU A 9 6.87 -9.39 -0.87
CA LEU A 9 6.87 -8.36 -1.90
C LEU A 9 8.03 -8.54 -2.87
N ASP A 10 9.23 -8.81 -2.38
CA ASP A 10 10.40 -9.09 -3.23
C ASP A 10 10.12 -10.25 -4.20
N ASN A 11 9.55 -11.34 -3.70
CA ASN A 11 9.21 -12.50 -4.52
C ASN A 11 8.14 -12.18 -5.57
N ILE A 12 7.14 -11.37 -5.24
CA ILE A 12 6.07 -10.97 -6.18
C ILE A 12 6.61 -10.01 -7.24
N LEU A 13 7.37 -8.98 -6.83
CA LEU A 13 7.87 -7.91 -7.70
C LEU A 13 8.93 -8.40 -8.68
N GLN A 14 9.79 -9.33 -8.26
CA GLN A 14 10.75 -9.98 -9.16
C GLN A 14 10.03 -10.86 -10.18
N GLY A 15 8.87 -11.40 -9.81
CA GLY A 15 8.09 -12.33 -10.61
C GLY A 15 8.83 -13.65 -10.84
N ASN A 16 8.12 -14.64 -11.38
CA ASN A 16 8.81 -15.76 -12.03
C ASN A 16 9.51 -15.18 -13.25
N TYR A 17 10.84 -15.28 -13.33
CA TYR A 17 11.70 -14.82 -14.44
C TYR A 17 11.05 -15.03 -15.81
N THR A 18 10.21 -14.08 -16.20
CA THR A 18 9.39 -14.19 -17.39
C THR A 18 10.19 -13.43 -18.41
N ASN A 19 10.89 -14.20 -19.24
CA ASN A 19 11.60 -13.68 -20.39
C ASN A 19 10.56 -13.07 -21.33
N CYS A 20 10.18 -11.83 -21.08
CA CYS A 20 9.52 -11.03 -22.09
C CYS A 20 10.46 -11.03 -23.31
N PRO A 21 9.99 -11.44 -24.50
CA PRO A 21 10.85 -11.61 -25.67
C PRO A 21 11.75 -10.39 -25.85
N ASP A 22 13.06 -10.60 -26.04
CA ASP A 22 14.01 -9.50 -26.32
C ASP A 22 13.50 -8.76 -27.55
N THR A 23 12.94 -7.58 -27.34
CA THR A 23 12.45 -6.78 -28.44
C THR A 23 12.67 -5.32 -28.13
N ASP A 24 13.56 -4.72 -28.91
CA ASP A 24 13.54 -3.30 -29.28
C ASP A 24 12.14 -2.82 -29.77
N ALA A 25 11.16 -3.74 -29.89
CA ALA A 25 9.75 -3.54 -30.25
C ALA A 25 8.78 -3.33 -29.07
N GLN A 26 9.23 -3.27 -27.81
CA GLN A 26 8.34 -2.95 -26.69
C GLN A 26 7.93 -1.47 -26.62
N ASN A 27 8.57 -0.56 -27.38
CA ASN A 27 8.18 0.83 -27.40
C ASN A 27 6.77 0.97 -28.00
N ALA A 28 5.78 1.21 -27.15
CA ALA A 28 4.49 1.69 -27.61
C ALA A 28 4.59 3.19 -27.96
N TYR A 29 3.55 3.73 -28.61
CA TYR A 29 3.50 5.17 -28.87
C TYR A 29 3.57 6.00 -27.57
N TRP A 30 3.03 5.45 -26.46
CA TRP A 30 2.86 6.15 -25.19
C TRP A 30 3.90 5.82 -24.10
N TYR A 31 4.89 4.96 -24.35
CA TYR A 31 6.01 4.74 -23.44
C TYR A 31 7.31 4.35 -24.16
N GLN A 32 8.43 4.44 -23.46
CA GLN A 32 9.75 3.98 -23.93
C GLN A 32 10.36 3.01 -22.93
N SER A 33 10.84 1.86 -23.40
CA SER A 33 11.47 0.84 -22.55
C SER A 33 12.98 0.96 -22.51
N VAL A 34 13.57 0.70 -21.35
CA VAL A 34 15.00 0.46 -21.18
C VAL A 34 15.20 -0.80 -20.33
N LYS A 35 16.13 -1.66 -20.75
CA LYS A 35 16.38 -2.96 -20.14
C LYS A 35 17.80 -3.00 -19.56
N TRP A 36 17.91 -3.38 -18.28
CA TRP A 36 19.18 -3.53 -17.59
C TRP A 36 19.38 -4.98 -17.14
N LYS A 37 20.46 -5.60 -17.61
CA LYS A 37 20.89 -6.93 -17.16
C LYS A 37 21.84 -6.77 -15.98
N ARG A 38 21.51 -7.36 -14.83
CA ARG A 38 22.40 -7.40 -13.66
C ARG A 38 23.24 -8.68 -13.72
N ASN A 39 24.51 -8.53 -14.08
CA ASN A 39 25.43 -9.64 -14.35
C ASN A 39 25.61 -10.62 -13.18
N GLU A 40 25.41 -10.18 -11.95
CA GLU A 40 25.64 -10.98 -10.73
C GLU A 40 24.49 -11.95 -10.40
N GLU A 41 23.27 -11.64 -10.85
CA GLU A 41 22.05 -12.37 -10.46
C GLU A 41 21.36 -13.07 -11.65
N ASN A 42 21.88 -12.89 -12.87
CA ASN A 42 21.20 -13.25 -14.12
C ASN A 42 19.74 -12.73 -14.20
N ARG A 43 19.49 -11.62 -13.48
CA ARG A 43 18.19 -10.95 -13.37
C ARG A 43 18.18 -9.76 -14.33
N THR A 44 17.03 -9.53 -14.93
CA THR A 44 16.80 -8.37 -15.80
C THR A 44 15.72 -7.49 -15.22
N VAL A 45 15.97 -6.19 -15.18
CA VAL A 45 14.99 -5.16 -14.84
C VAL A 45 14.66 -4.38 -16.10
N THR A 46 13.37 -4.20 -16.39
CA THR A 46 12.91 -3.32 -17.46
C THR A 46 12.17 -2.15 -16.84
N ILE A 47 12.48 -0.92 -17.29
CA ILE A 47 11.72 0.27 -16.92
C ILE A 47 11.09 0.85 -18.19
N HIS A 48 9.78 1.06 -18.13
CA HIS A 48 9.02 1.73 -19.17
C HIS A 48 8.70 3.15 -18.71
N PHE A 49 9.28 4.13 -19.39
CA PHE A 49 9.03 5.55 -19.14
C PHE A 49 7.77 5.98 -19.89
N VAL A 50 6.70 6.28 -19.16
CA VAL A 50 5.45 6.73 -19.76
C VAL A 50 5.62 8.15 -20.28
N LYS A 51 5.26 8.36 -21.54
CA LYS A 51 5.31 9.66 -22.21
C LYS A 51 4.03 10.43 -21.91
N LYS A 52 4.16 11.74 -21.75
CA LYS A 52 3.03 12.67 -21.64
C LYS A 52 3.10 13.63 -22.82
N HIS A 53 2.02 13.76 -23.59
CA HIS A 53 2.04 14.50 -24.86
C HIS A 53 3.22 14.09 -25.77
N ASP A 54 3.47 12.78 -25.89
CA ASP A 54 4.58 12.17 -26.65
C ASP A 54 6.00 12.54 -26.18
N MET A 55 6.13 13.20 -25.02
CA MET A 55 7.42 13.61 -24.45
C MET A 55 7.70 12.93 -23.11
N LEU A 56 8.96 12.58 -22.88
CA LEU A 56 9.44 12.17 -21.55
C LEU A 56 9.36 13.37 -20.60
N GLN A 57 8.87 13.11 -19.39
CA GLN A 57 8.74 14.13 -18.35
C GLN A 57 9.95 14.13 -17.42
N ASN A 58 10.07 15.18 -16.60
CA ASN A 58 11.02 15.17 -15.50
C ASN A 58 10.67 14.04 -14.51
N PRO A 59 11.67 13.43 -13.82
CA PRO A 59 11.43 12.32 -12.90
C PRO A 59 10.29 12.57 -11.90
N GLN A 60 10.27 13.76 -11.27
CA GLN A 60 9.27 14.11 -10.24
C GLN A 60 7.83 14.31 -10.75
N GLU A 61 7.64 14.32 -12.06
CA GLU A 61 6.33 14.44 -12.73
C GLU A 61 5.98 13.20 -13.55
N SER A 62 6.89 12.22 -13.61
CA SER A 62 6.79 11.07 -14.50
C SER A 62 6.23 9.83 -13.82
N LEU A 63 5.49 9.04 -14.61
CA LEU A 63 5.07 7.69 -14.28
C LEU A 63 6.03 6.72 -14.97
N ILE A 64 6.53 5.74 -14.23
CA ILE A 64 7.27 4.63 -14.80
C ILE A 64 6.56 3.31 -14.49
N MET A 65 6.69 2.35 -15.39
CA MET A 65 6.29 0.96 -15.14
C MET A 65 7.56 0.13 -15.01
N VAL A 66 7.60 -0.81 -14.07
CA VAL A 66 8.83 -1.55 -13.74
C VAL A 66 8.56 -3.05 -13.70
N GLU A 67 9.33 -3.79 -14.48
CA GLU A 67 9.36 -5.26 -14.50
C GLU A 67 10.59 -5.79 -13.74
N GLY A 68 10.40 -6.84 -12.93
CA GLY A 68 11.50 -7.64 -12.37
C GLY A 68 12.36 -6.92 -11.32
N GLY A 69 11.87 -5.81 -10.76
CA GLY A 69 12.55 -5.04 -9.72
C GLY A 69 12.44 -5.69 -8.34
N THR A 70 13.38 -5.36 -7.44
CA THR A 70 13.28 -5.71 -6.01
C THR A 70 12.59 -4.62 -5.21
N PHE A 71 12.02 -4.93 -4.05
CA PHE A 71 11.48 -4.00 -3.08
C PHE A 71 12.43 -2.81 -2.85
N LYS A 72 13.72 -3.08 -2.61
CA LYS A 72 14.74 -2.03 -2.42
C LYS A 72 14.94 -1.14 -3.66
N GLU A 73 14.79 -1.68 -4.87
CA GLU A 73 14.84 -0.90 -6.10
C GLU A 73 13.59 -0.02 -6.24
N PHE A 74 12.40 -0.54 -5.97
CA PHE A 74 11.16 0.24 -5.92
C PHE A 74 11.24 1.39 -4.88
N CYS A 75 11.79 1.13 -3.69
CA CYS A 75 12.02 2.15 -2.66
C CYS A 75 12.99 3.26 -3.09
N LYS A 76 13.99 2.94 -3.93
CA LYS A 76 14.91 3.94 -4.47
C LYS A 76 14.26 4.74 -5.58
N LEU A 77 13.59 4.05 -6.50
CA LEU A 77 12.88 4.69 -7.59
C LEU A 77 11.78 5.62 -7.08
N SER A 78 11.06 5.26 -6.01
CA SER A 78 9.95 6.07 -5.49
C SER A 78 10.38 7.41 -4.88
N ARG A 79 11.69 7.59 -4.66
CA ARG A 79 12.30 8.86 -4.22
C ARG A 79 12.65 9.77 -5.40
N GLU A 80 12.81 9.21 -6.58
CA GLU A 80 13.23 9.93 -7.79
C GLU A 80 12.05 10.19 -8.74
N PHE A 81 11.16 9.22 -8.86
CA PHE A 81 10.01 9.22 -9.76
C PHE A 81 8.71 9.50 -9.01
N ASN A 82 7.80 10.24 -9.64
CA ASN A 82 6.50 10.57 -9.04
C ASN A 82 5.69 9.32 -8.69
N SER A 83 5.60 8.41 -9.66
CA SER A 83 4.67 7.30 -9.66
C SER A 83 5.30 6.09 -10.31
N ILE A 84 5.13 4.92 -9.69
CA ILE A 84 5.68 3.66 -10.19
C ILE A 84 4.59 2.61 -10.20
N ILE A 85 4.42 1.93 -11.32
CA ILE A 85 3.51 0.79 -11.46
C ILE A 85 4.34 -0.47 -11.63
N PRO A 86 4.33 -1.41 -10.66
CA PRO A 86 4.91 -2.72 -10.87
C PRO A 86 4.11 -3.45 -11.96
N VAL A 87 4.80 -3.96 -12.98
CA VAL A 87 4.17 -4.71 -14.07
C VAL A 87 4.91 -6.03 -14.28
N THR A 88 4.19 -7.01 -14.80
CA THR A 88 4.76 -8.27 -15.31
C THR A 88 4.54 -8.33 -16.81
N CYS A 89 5.32 -9.15 -17.51
CA CYS A 89 5.08 -9.42 -18.92
C CYS A 89 4.57 -10.84 -19.12
N ASN A 90 3.47 -10.95 -19.87
CA ASN A 90 2.92 -12.21 -20.31
C ASN A 90 2.67 -12.14 -21.82
N GLN A 91 3.30 -13.05 -22.59
CA GLN A 91 3.11 -13.14 -24.05
C GLN A 91 3.24 -11.79 -24.79
N ALA A 92 4.20 -10.95 -24.37
CA ALA A 92 4.47 -9.60 -24.87
C ALA A 92 3.48 -8.48 -24.48
N ASN A 93 2.52 -8.75 -23.58
CA ASN A 93 1.67 -7.71 -22.98
C ASN A 93 2.13 -7.43 -21.55
N LEU A 94 2.14 -6.16 -21.17
CA LEU A 94 2.33 -5.77 -19.77
C LEU A 94 1.02 -5.96 -19.00
N GLU A 95 1.11 -6.61 -17.86
CA GLU A 95 -0.01 -6.96 -16.98
C GLU A 95 0.25 -6.51 -15.54
N LEU A 96 -0.82 -6.43 -14.76
CA LEU A 96 -0.78 -6.09 -13.34
C LEU A 96 -1.09 -7.32 -12.50
N ASP A 97 -0.36 -7.48 -11.39
CA ASP A 97 -0.69 -8.44 -10.34
C ASP A 97 -1.11 -7.68 -9.07
N LEU A 98 -2.38 -7.78 -8.71
CA LEU A 98 -2.93 -7.21 -7.46
C LEU A 98 -2.45 -7.93 -6.19
N SER A 99 -1.47 -8.83 -6.31
CA SER A 99 -0.65 -9.31 -5.20
C SER A 99 0.41 -8.31 -4.76
N ALA A 100 0.87 -7.46 -5.66
CA ALA A 100 1.72 -6.32 -5.40
C ALA A 100 0.86 -5.04 -5.30
N PRO A 101 1.41 -3.91 -4.81
CA PRO A 101 0.76 -2.63 -5.01
C PRO A 101 0.58 -2.38 -6.51
N PHE A 102 -0.55 -1.83 -6.91
CA PHE A 102 -0.76 -1.41 -8.31
C PHE A 102 -0.07 -0.08 -8.61
N LEU A 103 0.28 0.69 -7.58
CA LEU A 103 0.92 1.99 -7.70
C LEU A 103 1.74 2.29 -6.46
N VAL A 104 2.95 2.82 -6.63
CA VAL A 104 3.82 3.32 -5.57
C VAL A 104 4.07 4.81 -5.81
N GLN A 105 3.78 5.65 -4.81
CA GLN A 105 3.97 7.10 -4.83
C GLN A 105 4.68 7.55 -3.55
N GLY A 106 5.97 7.87 -3.66
CA GLY A 106 6.80 8.18 -2.49
C GLY A 106 6.81 7.02 -1.48
N ASN A 107 6.21 7.25 -0.31
CA ASN A 107 6.09 6.28 0.79
C ASN A 107 4.75 5.54 0.79
N ARG A 108 3.82 5.86 -0.12
CA ARG A 108 2.48 5.25 -0.19
C ARG A 108 2.45 4.15 -1.25
N TRP A 109 2.08 2.95 -0.82
CA TRP A 109 1.98 1.77 -1.68
C TRP A 109 0.50 1.44 -1.82
N HIS A 110 -0.10 1.66 -2.99
CA HIS A 110 -1.53 1.51 -3.18
C HIS A 110 -1.86 0.08 -3.63
N TYR A 111 -2.76 -0.59 -2.92
CA TYR A 111 -3.20 -1.96 -3.22
C TYR A 111 -4.64 -1.98 -3.74
N GLY A 112 -4.97 -2.98 -4.56
CA GLY A 112 -6.31 -3.18 -5.12
C GLY A 112 -7.01 -4.44 -4.58
N CYS A 113 -8.33 -4.38 -4.43
CA CYS A 113 -9.13 -5.54 -4.02
C CYS A 113 -9.20 -6.55 -5.16
N ARG A 114 -8.65 -7.76 -4.97
CA ARG A 114 -8.65 -8.81 -6.01
C ARG A 114 -10.05 -9.29 -6.41
N ASN A 115 -10.98 -9.30 -5.47
CA ASN A 115 -12.34 -9.82 -5.68
C ASN A 115 -13.33 -8.75 -6.18
N CYS A 116 -12.96 -7.47 -6.06
CA CYS A 116 -13.79 -6.33 -6.42
C CYS A 116 -13.33 -5.69 -7.73
N SER A 117 -12.04 -5.77 -8.03
CA SER A 117 -11.44 -5.16 -9.22
C SER A 117 -11.74 -5.98 -10.48
N SER A 118 -12.00 -5.27 -11.57
CA SER A 118 -12.09 -5.83 -12.92
C SER A 118 -10.97 -5.24 -13.75
N LEU A 119 -9.78 -5.85 -13.67
CA LEU A 119 -8.57 -5.37 -14.33
C LEU A 119 -8.77 -5.15 -15.82
N LYS A 120 -8.34 -3.97 -16.27
CA LYS A 120 -8.27 -3.58 -17.68
C LYS A 120 -6.83 -3.65 -18.16
N SER A 121 -6.66 -3.64 -19.49
CA SER A 121 -5.34 -3.56 -20.11
C SER A 121 -4.57 -2.34 -19.62
N ILE A 122 -3.27 -2.49 -19.39
CA ILE A 122 -2.34 -1.40 -19.05
C ILE A 122 -2.37 -0.27 -20.09
N GLU A 123 -2.73 -0.58 -21.34
CA GLU A 123 -2.85 0.39 -22.43
C GLU A 123 -3.90 1.46 -22.15
N THR A 124 -4.86 1.20 -21.26
CA THR A 124 -5.84 2.21 -20.82
C THR A 124 -5.18 3.43 -20.18
N LEU A 125 -3.97 3.30 -19.62
CA LEU A 125 -3.18 4.43 -19.10
C LEU A 125 -2.79 5.44 -20.17
N SER A 126 -2.73 5.03 -21.45
CA SER A 126 -2.48 5.95 -22.56
C SER A 126 -3.49 7.11 -22.61
N SER A 127 -4.73 6.87 -22.18
CA SER A 127 -5.75 7.93 -22.11
C SER A 127 -5.44 9.02 -21.07
N LEU A 128 -4.70 8.67 -20.01
CA LEU A 128 -4.30 9.61 -18.95
C LEU A 128 -3.06 10.43 -19.32
N THR A 129 -2.37 10.09 -20.41
CA THR A 129 -1.14 10.79 -20.85
C THR A 129 -1.38 12.21 -21.37
N HIS A 130 -2.65 12.63 -21.47
CA HIS A 130 -3.07 13.98 -21.84
C HIS A 130 -3.68 14.76 -20.67
N GLU A 131 -3.91 14.11 -19.52
CA GLU A 131 -4.52 14.72 -18.34
C GLU A 131 -3.46 15.24 -17.35
N GLY A 132 -3.87 15.77 -16.20
CA GLY A 132 -3.03 16.47 -15.22
C GLY A 132 -1.93 15.62 -14.54
N SER A 133 -1.80 15.72 -13.22
CA SER A 133 -0.85 14.92 -12.43
C SER A 133 -1.28 13.45 -12.31
N TRP A 134 -0.33 12.53 -12.12
CA TRP A 134 -0.60 11.12 -11.85
C TRP A 134 -1.31 10.95 -10.51
N ASN A 135 -2.64 10.81 -10.54
CA ASN A 135 -3.48 10.63 -9.36
C ASN A 135 -3.83 9.15 -9.17
N ALA A 136 -3.66 8.63 -7.94
CA ALA A 136 -3.93 7.23 -7.64
C ALA A 136 -5.37 6.78 -7.94
N THR A 137 -6.36 7.65 -7.70
CA THR A 137 -7.78 7.36 -7.97
C THR A 137 -8.06 7.27 -9.46
N GLU A 138 -7.52 8.19 -10.26
CA GLU A 138 -7.70 8.15 -11.72
C GLU A 138 -6.97 6.97 -12.35
N ILE A 139 -5.75 6.66 -11.87
CA ILE A 139 -5.00 5.46 -12.30
C ILE A 139 -5.79 4.18 -11.97
N ALA A 140 -6.30 4.05 -10.74
CA ALA A 140 -7.09 2.89 -10.35
C ALA A 140 -8.34 2.74 -11.23
N LYS A 141 -9.08 3.83 -11.46
CA LYS A 141 -10.27 3.85 -12.32
C LYS A 141 -9.97 3.47 -13.78
N ALA A 142 -8.88 4.01 -14.34
CA ALA A 142 -8.44 3.69 -15.69
C ALA A 142 -8.12 2.20 -15.83
N LEU A 143 -7.47 1.62 -14.81
CA LEU A 143 -7.09 0.21 -14.75
C LEU A 143 -8.21 -0.73 -14.26
N GLY A 144 -9.38 -0.21 -13.87
CA GLY A 144 -10.49 -1.01 -13.35
C GLY A 144 -10.21 -1.63 -11.97
N ILE A 145 -9.42 -0.93 -11.16
CA ILE A 145 -9.01 -1.35 -9.82
C ILE A 145 -9.89 -0.66 -8.79
N GLU A 146 -10.40 -1.45 -7.83
CA GLU A 146 -11.04 -0.96 -6.62
C GLU A 146 -9.97 -0.85 -5.51
N PRO A 147 -9.54 0.38 -5.12
CA PRO A 147 -8.47 0.56 -4.16
C PRO A 147 -8.84 0.05 -2.76
N LEU A 148 -7.89 -0.61 -2.11
CA LEU A 148 -7.98 -0.92 -0.68
C LEU A 148 -7.59 0.31 0.14
N THR A 149 -8.16 0.39 1.35
CA THR A 149 -7.83 1.43 2.33
C THR A 149 -7.03 0.81 3.47
N TYR A 150 -5.97 1.50 3.87
CA TYR A 150 -5.18 1.14 5.03
C TYR A 150 -5.94 1.49 6.31
N VAL A 151 -5.96 0.56 7.27
CA VAL A 151 -6.53 0.77 8.59
C VAL A 151 -5.61 0.18 9.64
N PHE A 152 -5.49 0.82 10.80
CA PHE A 152 -5.08 0.09 11.99
C PHE A 152 -6.28 -0.70 12.46
N LEU A 153 -6.09 -1.97 12.80
CA LEU A 153 -7.11 -2.79 13.44
C LEU A 153 -6.55 -3.26 14.77
N MET A 154 -7.07 -2.71 15.85
CA MET A 154 -6.67 -3.07 17.21
C MET A 154 -7.86 -3.55 18.02
N ASN A 155 -7.59 -4.43 18.98
CA ASN A 155 -8.53 -4.85 20.00
C ASN A 155 -7.92 -4.50 21.36
N LEU A 156 -8.50 -3.51 22.04
CA LEU A 156 -8.04 -3.04 23.33
C LEU A 156 -8.87 -3.70 24.42
N THR A 157 -8.19 -4.25 25.43
CA THR A 157 -8.84 -4.64 26.69
C THR A 157 -8.78 -3.47 27.65
N LEU A 158 -9.93 -2.84 27.86
CA LEU A 158 -10.11 -1.75 28.81
C LEU A 158 -10.46 -2.36 30.15
N GLU A 159 -9.80 -1.93 31.21
CA GLU A 159 -10.07 -2.38 32.58
C GLU A 159 -10.21 -1.18 33.49
N ASP A 160 -11.26 -1.18 34.29
CA ASP A 160 -11.48 -0.23 35.37
C ASP A 160 -11.65 -0.98 36.70
N GLU A 161 -12.01 -0.25 37.76
CA GLU A 161 -12.22 -0.86 39.08
C GLU A 161 -13.40 -1.84 39.14
N THR A 162 -14.25 -1.88 38.11
CA THR A 162 -15.50 -2.64 38.07
C THR A 162 -15.45 -3.87 37.17
N GLY A 163 -14.60 -3.86 36.15
CA GLY A 163 -14.44 -4.99 35.25
C GLY A 163 -13.61 -4.68 34.01
N SER A 164 -13.69 -5.57 33.03
CA SER A 164 -12.98 -5.44 31.77
C SER A 164 -13.91 -5.52 30.55
N LEU A 165 -13.52 -4.83 29.48
CA LEU A 165 -14.26 -4.70 28.24
C LEU A 165 -13.30 -4.75 27.06
N ASN A 166 -13.60 -5.58 26.05
CA ASN A 166 -12.86 -5.57 24.79
C ASN A 166 -13.53 -4.61 23.80
N ALA A 167 -12.76 -3.66 23.29
CA ALA A 167 -13.23 -2.67 22.32
C ALA A 167 -12.29 -2.61 21.11
N TYR A 168 -12.88 -2.64 19.92
CA TYR A 168 -12.15 -2.48 18.66
C TYR A 168 -11.81 -1.01 18.40
N LEU A 169 -10.67 -0.79 17.77
CA LEU A 169 -10.26 0.50 17.24
C LEU A 169 -9.81 0.31 15.80
N TRP A 170 -10.59 0.84 14.85
CA TRP A 170 -10.21 0.82 13.44
C TRP A 170 -10.70 2.01 12.62
N ARG A 171 -12.00 2.37 12.70
CA ARG A 171 -12.56 3.48 11.91
C ARG A 171 -11.93 4.83 12.25
N HIS A 172 -11.68 5.07 13.54
CA HIS A 172 -11.09 6.30 14.05
C HIS A 172 -9.62 6.14 14.43
N ALA A 173 -8.96 5.04 14.03
CA ALA A 173 -7.62 4.75 14.50
C ALA A 173 -6.56 5.74 13.99
N GLU A 174 -6.68 6.19 12.75
CA GLU A 174 -5.79 7.24 12.21
C GLU A 174 -5.93 8.55 13.01
N GLN A 175 -7.15 8.93 13.37
CA GLN A 175 -7.40 10.09 14.23
C GLN A 175 -6.83 9.85 15.64
N PHE A 176 -7.07 8.68 16.21
CA PHE A 176 -6.64 8.30 17.55
C PHE A 176 -5.12 8.34 17.72
N PHE A 177 -4.37 7.79 16.77
CA PHE A 177 -2.90 7.78 16.80
C PHE A 177 -2.27 9.04 16.19
N GLN A 178 -3.03 9.82 15.41
CA GLN A 178 -2.50 10.90 14.57
C GLN A 178 -1.38 10.43 13.63
N ILE A 179 -1.48 9.18 13.17
CA ILE A 179 -0.52 8.52 12.27
C ILE A 179 -1.29 7.97 11.08
N SER A 180 -0.82 8.24 9.86
CA SER A 180 -1.47 7.65 8.68
C SER A 180 -1.09 6.17 8.52
N PRO A 181 -2.06 5.25 8.49
CA PRO A 181 -1.79 3.82 8.32
C PRO A 181 -1.23 3.51 6.92
N SER A 182 -1.40 4.42 5.95
CA SER A 182 -0.88 4.28 4.59
C SER A 182 0.62 4.56 4.46
N GLU A 183 1.24 5.21 5.46
CA GLU A 183 2.64 5.64 5.42
C GLU A 183 3.51 4.91 6.44
N ILE A 184 2.91 4.42 7.53
CA ILE A 184 3.63 3.83 8.66
C ILE A 184 4.55 2.68 8.25
N PHE A 185 4.20 1.90 7.23
CA PHE A 185 5.01 0.77 6.76
C PHE A 185 6.38 1.21 6.23
N MET A 186 6.48 2.39 5.62
CA MET A 186 7.70 2.88 4.95
C MET A 186 8.47 3.92 5.75
N VAL A 187 7.93 4.37 6.89
CA VAL A 187 8.45 5.52 7.64
C VAL A 187 8.72 5.12 9.10
N ASN A 188 9.99 4.85 9.40
CA ASN A 188 10.43 4.38 10.72
C ASN A 188 10.00 5.32 11.87
N ILE A 189 10.05 6.64 11.67
CA ILE A 189 9.65 7.59 12.73
C ILE A 189 8.17 7.47 13.10
N LEU A 190 7.30 7.10 12.16
CA LEU A 190 5.88 6.82 12.46
C LEU A 190 5.71 5.49 13.21
N GLN A 191 6.57 4.50 12.93
CA GLN A 191 6.58 3.23 13.68
C GLN A 191 7.05 3.43 15.12
N GLU A 192 8.11 4.22 15.30
CA GLU A 192 8.61 4.63 16.62
C GLU A 192 7.54 5.41 17.38
N GLN A 193 6.88 6.40 16.74
CA GLN A 193 5.79 7.15 17.36
C GLN A 193 4.64 6.24 17.79
N LEU A 194 4.21 5.27 16.96
CA LEU A 194 3.17 4.31 17.35
C LEU A 194 3.62 3.47 18.54
N ASN A 195 4.87 3.00 18.54
CA ASN A 195 5.44 2.23 19.65
C ASN A 195 5.48 3.06 20.94
N ASP A 196 5.88 4.33 20.87
CA ASP A 196 5.92 5.24 22.01
C ASP A 196 4.51 5.48 22.59
N ILE A 197 3.50 5.64 21.72
CA ILE A 197 2.10 5.72 22.14
C ILE A 197 1.68 4.44 22.86
N MET A 198 1.91 3.27 22.27
CA MET A 198 1.49 1.99 22.85
C MET A 198 2.23 1.67 24.16
N THR A 199 3.50 2.01 24.26
CA THR A 199 4.29 1.85 25.50
C THR A 199 3.92 2.87 26.58
N THR A 200 3.36 4.03 26.19
CA THR A 200 2.79 4.99 27.15
C THR A 200 1.48 4.46 27.72
N LEU A 201 0.58 3.94 26.86
CA LEU A 201 -0.70 3.36 27.29
C LEU A 201 -0.52 2.09 28.12
N CYS A 202 0.40 1.22 27.72
CA CYS A 202 0.67 -0.06 28.37
C CYS A 202 2.18 -0.25 28.63
N PRO A 203 2.75 0.40 29.66
CA PRO A 203 4.18 0.32 29.93
C PRO A 203 4.62 -1.12 30.26
N PRO A 204 5.65 -1.65 29.57
CA PRO A 204 6.08 -3.04 29.76
C PRO A 204 6.64 -3.26 31.17
N GLY A 205 6.23 -4.36 31.81
CA GLY A 205 6.70 -4.73 33.15
C GLY A 205 6.10 -3.91 34.29
N LYS A 206 5.18 -2.99 34.00
CA LYS A 206 4.41 -2.25 35.01
C LYS A 206 3.12 -2.96 35.35
N SER A 207 2.64 -2.74 36.58
CA SER A 207 1.32 -3.21 37.01
C SER A 207 0.22 -2.30 36.47
N ILE A 208 -0.99 -2.81 36.31
CA ILE A 208 -2.11 -2.04 35.72
C ILE A 208 -2.44 -0.76 36.49
N GLY A 209 -2.24 -0.75 37.82
CA GLY A 209 -2.42 0.45 38.66
C GLY A 209 -1.40 1.56 38.41
N GLU A 210 -0.36 1.30 37.62
CA GLU A 210 0.62 2.30 37.16
C GLU A 210 0.35 2.79 35.73
N TYR A 211 -0.66 2.23 35.04
CA TYR A 211 -0.99 2.62 33.67
C TYR A 211 -1.73 3.96 33.70
N PRO A 212 -1.57 4.80 32.66
CA PRO A 212 -2.36 6.03 32.55
C PRO A 212 -3.84 5.68 32.33
N TRP A 213 -4.73 6.54 32.85
CA TRP A 213 -6.14 6.50 32.48
C TRP A 213 -6.31 6.96 31.03
N MET A 214 -7.20 6.28 30.30
CA MET A 214 -7.57 6.66 28.95
C MET A 214 -9.05 7.05 28.91
N ASP A 215 -9.31 8.33 28.72
CA ASP A 215 -10.65 8.82 28.45
C ASP A 215 -11.02 8.49 27.00
N CYS A 216 -12.09 7.71 26.81
CA CYS A 216 -12.54 7.30 25.49
C CYS A 216 -14.06 7.22 25.38
N CYS A 217 -14.55 7.39 24.15
CA CYS A 217 -15.96 7.15 23.81
C CYS A 217 -16.10 5.78 23.16
N ILE A 218 -17.09 5.01 23.61
CA ILE A 218 -17.32 3.62 23.19
C ILE A 218 -18.77 3.50 22.72
N THR A 219 -18.96 2.88 21.56
CA THR A 219 -20.28 2.53 21.04
C THR A 219 -20.45 1.03 21.00
N SER A 220 -21.66 0.53 21.27
CA SER A 220 -21.98 -0.88 21.16
C SER A 220 -22.74 -1.18 19.85
N TYR A 221 -22.47 -2.33 19.26
CA TYR A 221 -23.19 -2.80 18.08
C TYR A 221 -23.28 -4.33 18.09
N HIS A 222 -24.29 -4.85 17.39
CA HIS A 222 -24.50 -6.28 17.24
C HIS A 222 -23.75 -6.79 16.01
N SER A 223 -22.92 -7.83 16.18
CA SER A 223 -22.45 -8.61 15.03
C SER A 223 -23.42 -9.76 14.77
N CYS A 224 -23.86 -9.88 13.51
CA CYS A 224 -24.64 -11.01 13.02
C CYS A 224 -23.76 -12.00 12.24
N ASP A 225 -22.52 -12.22 12.68
CA ASP A 225 -21.61 -13.20 12.07
C ASP A 225 -21.96 -14.63 12.49
N GLY A 226 -23.15 -15.09 12.09
CA GLY A 226 -23.56 -16.49 11.90
C GLY A 226 -23.44 -17.49 13.07
N ARG A 227 -22.84 -17.16 14.21
CA ARG A 227 -22.55 -18.12 15.28
C ARG A 227 -22.98 -17.73 16.68
N GLU A 228 -23.36 -16.49 16.95
CA GLU A 228 -24.15 -16.06 18.13
C GLU A 228 -24.27 -14.52 18.09
N GLU A 229 -25.39 -13.96 18.57
CA GLU A 229 -25.52 -12.52 18.78
C GLU A 229 -24.55 -12.10 19.88
N GLN A 230 -23.47 -11.42 19.52
CA GLN A 230 -22.52 -10.85 20.48
C GLN A 230 -22.52 -9.32 20.36
N ASN A 231 -22.61 -8.67 21.51
CA ASN A 231 -22.41 -7.22 21.62
C ASN A 231 -20.92 -6.95 21.49
N LEU A 232 -20.55 -6.26 20.42
CA LEU A 232 -19.21 -5.74 20.21
C LEU A 232 -19.17 -4.27 20.58
N TYR A 233 -17.96 -3.81 20.91
CA TYR A 233 -17.71 -2.43 21.31
C TYR A 233 -16.64 -1.83 20.39
N GLU A 234 -16.78 -0.56 20.04
CA GLU A 234 -15.82 0.16 19.20
C GLU A 234 -15.54 1.54 19.79
N ILE A 235 -14.26 1.91 19.82
CA ILE A 235 -13.79 3.23 20.23
C ILE A 235 -13.98 4.20 19.06
N PHE A 236 -14.57 5.36 19.34
CA PHE A 236 -14.80 6.43 18.36
C PHE A 236 -14.52 7.81 18.97
N ASP A 237 -14.34 8.83 18.13
CA ASP A 237 -14.15 10.24 18.53
C ASP A 237 -13.20 10.47 19.72
N THR A 238 -12.13 9.67 19.79
CA THR A 238 -11.14 9.69 20.88
C THR A 238 -9.77 10.06 20.33
N LEU A 239 -9.05 10.92 21.05
CA LEU A 239 -7.67 11.31 20.78
C LEU A 239 -6.82 10.94 21.99
N ILE A 240 -5.62 10.39 21.76
CA ILE A 240 -4.63 10.23 22.83
C ILE A 240 -4.00 11.60 23.09
N SER A 241 -4.11 12.05 24.35
CA SER A 241 -3.49 13.27 24.88
C SER A 241 -2.16 12.99 25.55
#